data_AF-A0A3D0ZAU7-F1
#
_entry.id   AF-A0A3D0ZAU7-F1
#
_cell.length_a   1.000
_cell.length_b   1.000
_cell.length_c   1.000
_cell.angle_alpha   90.00
_cell.angle_beta   90.00
_cell.angle_gamma   90.00
#
_symmetry.space_group_name_H-M   'P 1'
#
loop_
_entity.id
_entity.type
_entity.pdbx_description
1 polymer ?
#
loop_
_entity_poly.entity_id
_entity_poly.type
_entity_poly.pdbx_seq_one_letter_code
_entity_poly.pdbx_strand_id
1 'polypeptide(L)'
;MKVNKNKKIKTGQPDKNFPRFAVIPLGTLCVCLFLSCLSLETQEKRLAPFRSASEIRMDDIRKLSTENPVKAIDVIGIYRKLYTPADDEAQTLLSLENDAVENLRNLQKKAVEEERWDDAASLSRSLSSLGVEVETSGLEPDFLLAGAKKKLEENNVLGAFLAVVQAHEKRPLNFDEALFFLERAAAVKQRRAAAFFLSAAELAANGADGRIPGNLREYAEGRDSVEEMARGGVATVIVDRGIRVEKGMGFSDRVLGSAFFVDAAGYLITNYHVISSEVDPKYEGYSRMYIRMGDSASPLFPARVIGWDKAMDLALIKTEYKPEFVFSVIDRVIPRVGDTVLAIGSPVGLEKTVTSGIVSSASRRFLQIGDVIQIDAAVNHGNSGGPVIDTSGRLVGIVYAGIDQFQGLNFAVPAERLAAALPAMIAGGKAERPWLGVSLSETSSGAEIIYAAPNTPASEHRLAEGTIIKTINGEEIKAAQGMLIPALQDVIFQSRPGELIALETTDTTGNETTRHILMTAARPEIPLAEAAKIDTKERMAAPLFGLILSPSQGQSLSSSYLVKKVVRGSIADEAGISDQDPVSIRGFRVLESDGYALMEINVKKRRMGYLETTMRLPAALDSPDTL
;
A
#
# COMPACT_ATOMS: atom_id res chain seq x y z
N MET A 1 -11.84 45.04 10.60
CA MET A 1 -12.63 46.25 10.29
C MET A 1 -13.50 45.95 9.06
N LYS A 2 -14.83 46.13 9.20
CA LYS A 2 -15.93 46.05 8.21
C LYS A 2 -16.29 44.70 7.54
N VAL A 3 -17.30 44.09 8.17
CA VAL A 3 -18.28 43.11 7.65
C VAL A 3 -19.13 43.76 6.54
N ASN A 4 -19.45 43.01 5.47
CA ASN A 4 -20.53 43.39 4.55
C ASN A 4 -21.57 42.26 4.44
N LYS A 5 -22.74 42.52 5.04
CA LYS A 5 -23.98 41.73 4.95
C LYS A 5 -24.74 42.20 3.71
N ASN A 6 -25.26 41.27 2.89
CA ASN A 6 -26.62 41.30 2.32
C ASN A 6 -26.77 40.32 1.15
N LYS A 7 -27.57 39.26 1.33
CA LYS A 7 -28.53 38.84 0.31
C LYS A 7 -29.73 38.17 0.97
N LYS A 8 -30.90 38.76 0.70
CA LYS A 8 -32.22 38.46 1.27
C LYS A 8 -32.76 37.13 0.75
N ILE A 9 -33.35 36.38 1.67
CA ILE A 9 -34.23 35.24 1.47
C ILE A 9 -35.58 35.76 0.94
N LYS A 10 -36.13 35.12 -0.11
CA LYS A 10 -37.55 35.26 -0.50
C LYS A 10 -38.28 33.96 -0.17
N THR A 11 -39.29 34.09 0.66
CA THR A 11 -40.27 33.09 1.10
C THR A 11 -41.40 32.95 0.06
N GLY A 12 -41.76 31.72 -0.30
CA GLY A 12 -42.99 31.38 -1.04
C GLY A 12 -43.76 30.30 -0.27
N GLN A 13 -45.03 30.56 0.00
CA GLN A 13 -45.99 29.75 0.77
C GLN A 13 -46.55 28.55 -0.04
N PRO A 14 -47.22 27.58 0.64
CA PRO A 14 -47.53 26.25 0.12
C PRO A 14 -48.91 26.15 -0.54
N ASP A 15 -49.01 25.31 -1.56
CA ASP A 15 -50.28 24.97 -2.22
C ASP A 15 -51.05 23.87 -1.47
N LYS A 16 -52.34 24.12 -1.33
CA LYS A 16 -53.36 23.26 -0.73
C LYS A 16 -53.92 22.34 -1.82
N ASN A 17 -54.11 21.05 -1.52
CA ASN A 17 -55.31 20.31 -1.93
C ASN A 17 -55.40 18.93 -1.24
N PHE A 18 -56.41 18.79 -0.38
CA PHE A 18 -56.95 17.54 0.15
C PHE A 18 -58.00 16.97 -0.83
N PRO A 19 -58.32 15.66 -0.73
CA PRO A 19 -59.71 15.37 -0.36
C PRO A 19 -59.86 14.32 0.76
N ARG A 20 -61.13 14.11 1.11
CA ARG A 20 -61.72 13.73 2.39
C ARG A 20 -62.04 12.23 2.53
N PHE A 21 -61.99 11.77 3.78
CA PHE A 21 -62.84 10.81 4.52
C PHE A 21 -63.21 9.43 3.91
N ALA A 22 -62.88 8.37 4.67
CA ALA A 22 -63.80 7.27 4.98
C ALA A 22 -63.45 6.67 6.37
N VAL A 23 -64.49 6.40 7.18
CA VAL A 23 -64.46 5.85 8.55
C VAL A 23 -65.20 4.50 8.53
N ILE A 24 -64.99 3.66 9.57
CA ILE A 24 -65.83 2.56 10.13
C ILE A 24 -65.31 1.12 9.81
N PRO A 25 -65.30 0.12 10.74
CA PRO A 25 -64.94 0.08 12.17
C PRO A 25 -64.16 -1.20 12.60
N LEU A 26 -63.88 -1.31 13.92
CA LEU A 26 -63.41 -2.51 14.63
C LEU A 26 -64.30 -3.75 14.46
N GLY A 27 -63.68 -4.94 14.39
CA GLY A 27 -64.34 -6.24 14.52
C GLY A 27 -63.38 -7.31 15.04
N THR A 28 -63.59 -7.70 16.29
CA THR A 28 -62.95 -8.78 17.05
C THR A 28 -63.20 -10.14 16.40
N LEU A 29 -62.17 -10.98 16.21
CA LEU A 29 -62.36 -12.44 16.18
C LEU A 29 -61.13 -13.16 16.75
N CYS A 30 -61.37 -13.84 17.86
CA CYS A 30 -60.53 -14.88 18.47
C CYS A 30 -60.59 -16.14 17.58
N VAL A 31 -59.54 -16.99 17.58
CA VAL A 31 -59.59 -18.47 17.67
C VAL A 31 -58.27 -19.14 17.24
N CYS A 32 -57.70 -19.86 18.22
CA CYS A 32 -56.92 -21.11 18.18
C CYS A 32 -55.53 -21.22 17.54
N LEU A 33 -54.52 -21.28 18.43
CA LEU A 33 -53.66 -22.45 18.71
C LEU A 33 -53.52 -23.50 17.60
N PHE A 34 -52.31 -23.59 17.04
CA PHE A 34 -51.63 -24.87 16.81
C PHE A 34 -50.15 -24.73 17.17
N LEU A 35 -49.72 -25.55 18.14
CA LEU A 35 -48.31 -25.84 18.41
C LEU A 35 -47.72 -26.61 17.23
N SER A 36 -46.56 -26.18 16.75
CA SER A 36 -45.57 -27.09 16.20
C SER A 36 -44.20 -26.68 16.70
N CYS A 37 -43.54 -27.63 17.35
CA CYS A 37 -42.14 -27.58 17.76
C CYS A 37 -41.27 -27.15 16.57
N LEU A 38 -40.59 -26.01 16.72
CA LEU A 38 -39.39 -25.69 15.98
C LEU A 38 -38.33 -25.35 17.02
N SER A 39 -37.34 -26.24 17.11
CA SER A 39 -36.08 -26.00 17.80
C SER A 39 -35.54 -24.63 17.40
N LEU A 40 -35.39 -23.72 18.37
CA LEU A 40 -34.59 -22.53 18.21
C LEU A 40 -33.11 -22.92 18.18
N GLU A 41 -32.68 -23.50 17.06
CA GLU A 41 -31.31 -23.30 16.60
C GLU A 41 -31.21 -21.84 16.19
N THR A 42 -30.40 -21.11 16.93
CA THR A 42 -29.98 -19.75 16.63
C THR A 42 -29.33 -19.71 15.25
N GLN A 43 -30.12 -19.48 14.21
CA GLN A 43 -29.62 -18.93 12.97
C GLN A 43 -29.09 -17.54 13.29
N GLU A 44 -27.77 -17.43 13.47
CA GLU A 44 -27.03 -16.22 13.15
C GLU A 44 -27.46 -15.81 11.73
N LYS A 45 -28.37 -14.85 11.64
CA LYS A 45 -28.61 -14.12 10.40
C LYS A 45 -27.34 -13.33 10.09
N ARG A 46 -26.37 -14.01 9.48
CA ARG A 46 -25.30 -13.37 8.72
C ARG A 46 -25.97 -12.40 7.76
N LEU A 47 -25.59 -11.14 7.83
CA LEU A 47 -25.91 -10.14 6.82
C LEU A 47 -25.37 -10.67 5.48
N ALA A 48 -26.26 -11.16 4.61
CA ALA A 48 -25.93 -11.51 3.24
C ALA A 48 -26.52 -10.42 2.33
N PRO A 49 -25.79 -10.01 1.27
CA PRO A 49 -25.49 -10.94 0.19
C PRO A 49 -24.00 -10.99 -0.19
N PHE A 50 -23.34 -12.13 0.01
CA PHE A 50 -22.25 -12.54 -0.90
C PHE A 50 -22.91 -13.18 -2.11
N ARG A 51 -23.11 -12.40 -3.19
CA ARG A 51 -23.63 -12.94 -4.46
C ARG A 51 -22.50 -13.66 -5.19
N SER A 52 -22.62 -14.99 -5.15
CA SER A 52 -22.06 -16.04 -6.00
C SER A 52 -20.77 -15.72 -6.78
N ALA A 53 -19.67 -16.33 -6.35
CA ALA A 53 -18.82 -16.99 -7.32
C ALA A 53 -19.73 -17.79 -8.25
N SER A 54 -19.62 -17.60 -9.56
CA SER A 54 -20.11 -18.58 -10.53
C SER A 54 -19.78 -19.98 -10.01
N GLU A 55 -20.72 -20.94 -10.10
CA GLU A 55 -20.45 -22.33 -9.70
C GLU A 55 -19.08 -22.76 -10.26
N ILE A 56 -18.14 -23.08 -9.38
CA ILE A 56 -16.82 -23.53 -9.76
C ILE A 56 -16.98 -24.93 -10.33
N ARG A 57 -16.61 -25.14 -11.60
CA ARG A 57 -16.71 -26.45 -12.24
C ARG A 57 -15.37 -27.17 -12.19
N MET A 58 -15.40 -28.48 -11.98
CA MET A 58 -14.19 -29.30 -11.98
C MET A 58 -13.41 -29.24 -13.31
N ASP A 59 -14.10 -29.09 -14.44
CA ASP A 59 -13.44 -28.92 -15.74
C ASP A 59 -12.67 -27.61 -15.85
N ASP A 60 -13.14 -26.53 -15.20
CA ASP A 60 -12.42 -25.26 -15.16
C ASP A 60 -11.12 -25.40 -14.35
N ILE A 61 -11.17 -26.12 -13.21
CA ILE A 61 -9.98 -26.43 -12.41
C ILE A 61 -8.98 -27.27 -13.21
N ARG A 62 -9.45 -28.29 -13.93
CA ARG A 62 -8.62 -29.15 -14.79
C ARG A 62 -7.94 -28.37 -15.91
N LYS A 63 -8.62 -27.38 -16.49
CA LYS A 63 -8.03 -26.49 -17.49
C LYS A 63 -7.00 -25.55 -16.86
N LEU A 64 -7.30 -24.99 -15.69
CA LEU A 64 -6.40 -24.09 -14.99
C LEU A 64 -5.13 -24.81 -14.51
N SER A 65 -5.20 -26.07 -14.09
CA SER A 65 -4.02 -26.80 -13.58
C SER A 65 -2.88 -26.87 -14.61
N THR A 66 -3.19 -26.76 -15.91
CA THR A 66 -2.21 -26.70 -17.00
C THR A 66 -1.92 -25.27 -17.46
N GLU A 67 -2.94 -24.42 -17.63
CA GLU A 67 -2.78 -23.07 -18.18
C GLU A 67 -2.28 -22.03 -17.15
N ASN A 68 -2.73 -22.14 -15.91
CA ASN A 68 -2.39 -21.24 -14.82
C ASN A 68 -2.42 -22.01 -13.48
N PRO A 69 -1.34 -22.73 -13.14
CA PRO A 69 -1.30 -23.58 -11.95
C PRO A 69 -1.49 -22.81 -10.64
N VAL A 70 -1.04 -21.55 -10.57
CA VAL A 70 -1.27 -20.69 -9.40
C VAL A 70 -2.78 -20.47 -9.19
N LYS A 71 -3.49 -20.08 -10.25
CA LYS A 71 -4.95 -19.88 -10.15
C LYS A 71 -5.69 -21.19 -9.89
N ALA A 72 -5.21 -22.31 -10.41
CA ALA A 72 -5.80 -23.63 -10.14
C ALA A 72 -5.79 -23.94 -8.64
N ILE A 73 -4.63 -23.75 -7.99
CA ILE A 73 -4.46 -24.00 -6.54
C ILE A 73 -5.36 -23.07 -5.72
N ASP A 74 -5.42 -21.79 -6.08
CA ASP A 74 -6.32 -20.81 -5.46
C ASP A 74 -7.79 -21.23 -5.55
N VAL A 75 -8.25 -21.61 -6.75
CA VAL A 75 -9.63 -22.05 -7.00
C VAL A 75 -9.95 -23.36 -6.26
N ILE A 76 -9.01 -24.30 -6.16
CA ILE A 76 -9.17 -25.53 -5.35
C ILE A 76 -9.35 -25.17 -3.87
N GLY A 77 -8.57 -24.22 -3.35
CA GLY A 77 -8.71 -23.70 -1.99
C GLY A 77 -10.11 -23.13 -1.74
N ILE A 78 -10.60 -22.30 -2.67
CA ILE A 78 -11.96 -21.73 -2.63
C ILE A 78 -13.01 -22.86 -2.68
N TYR A 79 -12.84 -23.84 -3.56
CA TYR A 79 -13.77 -24.97 -3.71
C TYR A 79 -13.98 -25.71 -2.38
N ARG A 80 -12.88 -26.06 -1.69
CA ARG A 80 -12.90 -26.74 -0.39
C ARG A 80 -13.56 -25.93 0.73
N LYS A 81 -13.65 -24.60 0.58
CA LYS A 81 -14.37 -23.70 1.53
C LYS A 81 -15.85 -23.55 1.20
N LEU A 82 -16.22 -23.68 -0.07
CA LEU A 82 -17.60 -23.53 -0.54
C LEU A 82 -18.39 -24.84 -0.44
N TYR A 83 -17.74 -25.97 -0.72
CA TYR A 83 -18.37 -27.28 -0.89
C TYR A 83 -17.78 -28.30 0.11
N THR A 84 -18.57 -29.32 0.43
CA THR A 84 -18.10 -30.54 1.10
C THR A 84 -17.98 -31.62 0.04
N PRO A 85 -16.81 -31.79 -0.60
CA PRO A 85 -16.66 -32.71 -1.72
C PRO A 85 -16.90 -34.15 -1.26
N ALA A 86 -17.48 -34.96 -2.15
CA ALA A 86 -17.52 -36.42 -1.96
C ALA A 86 -16.10 -36.99 -2.07
N ASP A 87 -15.87 -38.22 -1.57
CA ASP A 87 -14.52 -38.80 -1.50
C ASP A 87 -13.82 -38.87 -2.87
N ASP A 88 -14.53 -39.23 -3.93
CA ASP A 88 -14.01 -39.31 -5.31
C ASP A 88 -13.64 -37.92 -5.88
N GLU A 89 -14.48 -36.93 -5.59
CA GLU A 89 -14.22 -35.54 -5.93
C GLU A 89 -13.03 -34.98 -5.15
N ALA A 90 -12.92 -35.29 -3.85
CA ALA A 90 -11.79 -34.89 -3.01
C ALA A 90 -10.48 -35.49 -3.52
N GLN A 91 -10.48 -36.76 -3.94
CA GLN A 91 -9.32 -37.39 -4.59
C GLN A 91 -8.98 -36.72 -5.93
N THR A 92 -10.00 -36.37 -6.72
CA THR A 92 -9.79 -35.65 -7.99
C THR A 92 -9.17 -34.28 -7.75
N LEU A 93 -9.67 -33.51 -6.77
CA LEU A 93 -9.11 -32.22 -6.39
C LEU A 93 -7.66 -32.33 -5.92
N LEU A 94 -7.34 -33.36 -5.11
CA LEU A 94 -5.97 -33.61 -4.67
C LEU A 94 -5.04 -33.94 -5.86
N SER A 95 -5.51 -34.73 -6.83
CA SER A 95 -4.76 -35.02 -8.05
C SER A 95 -4.49 -33.75 -8.86
N LEU A 96 -5.52 -32.91 -9.07
CA LEU A 96 -5.38 -31.66 -9.81
C LEU A 96 -4.47 -30.65 -9.12
N GLU A 97 -4.50 -30.60 -7.78
CA GLU A 97 -3.60 -29.78 -6.99
C GLU A 97 -2.15 -30.23 -7.16
N ASN A 98 -1.88 -31.54 -7.06
CA ASN A 98 -0.55 -32.11 -7.29
C ASN A 98 -0.04 -31.83 -8.72
N ASP A 99 -0.90 -31.98 -9.74
CA ASP A 99 -0.58 -31.64 -11.13
C ASP A 99 -0.26 -30.15 -11.29
N ALA A 100 -1.03 -29.27 -10.63
CA ALA A 100 -0.77 -27.84 -10.63
C ALA A 100 0.56 -27.49 -9.95
N VAL A 101 0.88 -28.12 -8.80
CA VAL A 101 2.17 -27.94 -8.11
C VAL A 101 3.34 -28.38 -8.99
N GLU A 102 3.23 -29.52 -9.66
CA GLU A 102 4.27 -30.01 -10.56
C GLU A 102 4.43 -29.11 -11.80
N ASN A 103 3.31 -28.64 -12.37
CA ASN A 103 3.35 -27.66 -13.46
C ASN A 103 4.00 -26.34 -13.01
N LEU A 104 3.76 -25.90 -11.76
CA LEU A 104 4.41 -24.73 -11.19
C LEU A 104 5.93 -24.92 -11.06
N ARG A 105 6.38 -26.10 -10.61
CA ARG A 105 7.82 -26.46 -10.59
C ARG A 105 8.42 -26.46 -12.00
N ASN A 106 7.70 -27.00 -12.98
CA ASN A 106 8.17 -27.03 -14.38
C ASN A 106 8.27 -25.62 -14.98
N LEU A 107 7.33 -24.73 -14.67
CA LEU A 107 7.41 -23.31 -15.06
C LEU A 107 8.62 -22.62 -14.43
N GLN A 108 8.93 -22.91 -13.17
CA GLN A 108 10.11 -22.37 -12.50
C GLN A 108 11.40 -22.85 -13.17
N LYS A 109 11.54 -24.16 -13.42
CA LYS A 109 12.69 -24.73 -14.12
C LYS A 109 12.87 -24.10 -15.49
N LYS A 110 11.79 -23.97 -16.27
CA LYS A 110 11.81 -23.30 -17.57
C LYS A 110 12.22 -21.83 -17.46
N ALA A 111 11.75 -21.10 -16.44
CA ALA A 111 12.17 -19.72 -16.21
C ALA A 111 13.67 -19.61 -15.91
N VAL A 112 14.25 -20.58 -15.19
CA VAL A 112 15.70 -20.66 -14.94
C VAL A 112 16.46 -20.96 -16.23
N GLU A 113 16.01 -21.94 -17.02
CA GLU A 113 16.61 -22.29 -18.33
C GLU A 113 16.61 -21.12 -19.32
N GLU A 114 15.56 -20.30 -19.30
CA GLU A 114 15.41 -19.11 -20.13
C GLU A 114 16.02 -17.85 -19.48
N GLU A 115 16.67 -17.99 -18.31
CA GLU A 115 17.26 -16.89 -17.53
C GLU A 115 16.28 -15.74 -17.22
N ARG A 116 14.99 -16.08 -17.04
CA ARG A 116 13.93 -15.21 -16.55
C ARG A 116 13.92 -15.21 -15.02
N TRP A 117 14.99 -14.69 -14.43
CA TRP A 117 15.26 -14.76 -12.99
C TRP A 117 14.16 -14.14 -12.11
N ASP A 118 13.57 -13.05 -12.56
CA ASP A 118 12.47 -12.37 -11.86
C ASP A 118 11.21 -13.24 -11.78
N ASP A 119 10.95 -14.06 -12.81
CA ASP A 119 9.84 -15.02 -12.84
C ASP A 119 10.18 -16.26 -12.02
N ALA A 120 11.43 -16.75 -12.10
CA ALA A 120 11.90 -17.86 -11.27
C ALA A 120 11.79 -17.54 -9.77
N ALA A 121 12.14 -16.32 -9.35
CA ALA A 121 11.98 -15.84 -7.97
C ALA A 121 10.50 -15.78 -7.55
N SER A 122 9.63 -15.23 -8.41
CA SER A 122 8.17 -15.17 -8.19
C SER A 122 7.53 -16.55 -8.03
N LEU A 123 7.89 -17.50 -8.90
CA LEU A 123 7.44 -18.89 -8.84
C LEU A 123 8.00 -19.62 -7.61
N SER A 124 9.25 -19.34 -7.23
CA SER A 124 9.87 -19.85 -6.00
C SER A 124 9.07 -19.43 -4.77
N ARG A 125 8.69 -18.15 -4.66
CA ARG A 125 7.84 -17.66 -3.55
C ARG A 125 6.52 -18.43 -3.47
N SER A 126 5.84 -18.62 -4.60
CA SER A 126 4.57 -19.35 -4.64
C SER A 126 4.75 -20.82 -4.20
N LEU A 127 5.84 -21.48 -4.61
CA LEU A 127 6.18 -22.84 -4.17
C LEU A 127 6.49 -22.89 -2.67
N SER A 128 7.24 -21.92 -2.14
CA SER A 128 7.54 -21.79 -0.72
C SER A 128 6.27 -21.59 0.12
N SER A 129 5.33 -20.75 -0.35
CA SER A 129 4.01 -20.58 0.28
C SER A 129 3.25 -21.90 0.39
N LEU A 130 3.47 -22.86 -0.50
CA LEU A 130 2.82 -24.18 -0.44
C LEU A 130 3.48 -25.15 0.56
N GLY A 131 4.64 -24.79 1.13
CA GLY A 131 5.42 -25.69 1.97
C GLY A 131 6.10 -26.81 1.17
N VAL A 132 6.26 -26.61 -0.13
CA VAL A 132 6.85 -27.57 -1.05
C VAL A 132 8.37 -27.46 -0.93
N GLU A 133 9.05 -28.55 -0.56
CA GLU A 133 10.52 -28.56 -0.51
C GLU A 133 11.09 -28.21 -1.90
N VAL A 134 11.82 -27.11 -1.95
CA VAL A 134 12.59 -26.66 -3.11
C VAL A 134 14.03 -27.10 -2.86
N GLU A 135 14.67 -27.72 -3.87
CA GLU A 135 16.09 -28.06 -3.79
C GLU A 135 16.91 -26.80 -3.43
N THR A 136 17.95 -26.95 -2.60
CA THR A 136 18.72 -25.82 -2.05
C THR A 136 19.32 -24.90 -3.11
N SER A 137 19.50 -25.37 -4.36
CA SER A 137 19.96 -24.60 -5.53
C SER A 137 18.83 -23.88 -6.30
N GLY A 138 17.63 -23.73 -5.71
CA GLY A 138 16.45 -23.11 -6.32
C GLY A 138 15.70 -22.14 -5.40
N LEU A 139 16.37 -21.58 -4.40
CA LEU A 139 15.75 -20.63 -3.48
C LEU A 139 15.70 -19.22 -4.10
N GLU A 140 14.68 -18.46 -3.72
CA GLU A 140 14.45 -17.08 -4.16
C GLU A 140 15.71 -16.20 -4.12
N PRO A 141 16.54 -16.18 -3.04
CA PRO A 141 17.72 -15.32 -2.97
C PRO A 141 18.74 -15.62 -4.08
N ASP A 142 18.87 -16.88 -4.49
CA ASP A 142 19.84 -17.29 -5.50
C ASP A 142 19.39 -16.84 -6.90
N PHE A 143 18.09 -16.90 -7.20
CA PHE A 143 17.53 -16.33 -8.42
C PHE A 143 17.67 -14.81 -8.46
N LEU A 144 17.44 -14.13 -7.34
CA LEU A 144 17.64 -12.68 -7.24
C LEU A 144 19.10 -12.30 -7.50
N LEU A 145 20.07 -13.06 -6.96
CA LEU A 145 21.51 -12.82 -7.18
C LEU A 145 21.95 -13.13 -8.61
N ALA A 146 21.45 -14.21 -9.22
CA ALA A 146 21.70 -14.51 -10.62
C ALA A 146 21.12 -13.40 -11.54
N GLY A 147 19.89 -12.98 -11.25
CA GLY A 147 19.23 -11.86 -11.91
C GLY A 147 19.99 -10.54 -11.74
N ALA A 148 20.56 -10.28 -10.56
CA ALA A 148 21.36 -9.09 -10.31
C ALA A 148 22.64 -9.08 -11.17
N LYS A 149 23.33 -10.22 -11.29
CA LYS A 149 24.52 -10.34 -12.15
C LYS A 149 24.18 -10.08 -13.62
N LYS A 150 23.10 -10.69 -14.13
CA LYS A 150 22.60 -10.45 -15.49
C LYS A 150 22.24 -8.98 -15.72
N LYS A 151 21.54 -8.35 -14.77
CA LYS A 151 21.21 -6.91 -14.83
C LYS A 151 22.47 -6.03 -14.90
N LEU A 152 23.56 -6.40 -14.22
CA LEU A 152 24.84 -5.68 -14.35
C LEU A 152 25.45 -5.81 -15.76
N GLU A 153 25.38 -6.99 -16.38
CA GLU A 153 25.83 -7.20 -17.76
C GLU A 153 25.05 -6.34 -18.77
N GLU A 154 23.77 -6.11 -18.48
CA GLU A 154 22.86 -5.25 -19.25
C GLU A 154 23.00 -3.75 -18.89
N ASN A 155 23.95 -3.37 -18.04
CA ASN A 155 24.13 -2.01 -17.48
C ASN A 155 22.92 -1.48 -16.68
N ASN A 156 22.07 -2.36 -16.14
CA ASN A 156 21.00 -2.02 -15.22
C ASN A 156 21.51 -2.11 -13.76
N VAL A 157 22.28 -1.10 -13.36
CA VAL A 157 22.93 -1.05 -12.03
C VAL A 157 21.91 -0.92 -10.90
N LEU A 158 20.96 0.01 -11.02
CA LEU A 158 19.89 0.20 -10.04
C LEU A 158 19.08 -1.09 -9.81
N GLY A 159 18.63 -1.74 -10.88
CA GLY A 159 17.87 -2.99 -10.78
C GLY A 159 18.69 -4.12 -10.18
N ALA A 160 19.98 -4.20 -10.51
CA ALA A 160 20.88 -5.20 -9.92
C ALA A 160 21.03 -5.00 -8.42
N PHE A 161 21.35 -3.78 -7.97
CA PHE A 161 21.57 -3.51 -6.55
C PHE A 161 20.31 -3.70 -5.71
N LEU A 162 19.12 -3.33 -6.23
CA LEU A 162 17.85 -3.61 -5.56
C LEU A 162 17.61 -5.12 -5.39
N ALA A 163 17.87 -5.92 -6.44
CA ALA A 163 17.73 -7.38 -6.36
C ALA A 163 18.68 -8.00 -5.33
N VAL A 164 19.91 -7.47 -5.20
CA VAL A 164 20.86 -7.95 -4.17
C VAL A 164 20.38 -7.63 -2.77
N VAL A 165 19.80 -6.45 -2.53
CA VAL A 165 19.23 -6.13 -1.22
C VAL A 165 18.09 -7.08 -0.87
N GLN A 166 17.17 -7.33 -1.81
CA GLN A 166 16.08 -8.29 -1.62
C GLN A 166 16.61 -9.69 -1.30
N ALA A 167 17.70 -10.11 -1.96
CA ALA A 167 18.36 -11.38 -1.65
C ALA A 167 18.97 -11.36 -0.24
N HIS A 168 19.68 -10.28 0.11
CA HIS A 168 20.38 -10.12 1.40
C HIS A 168 19.41 -10.14 2.60
N GLU A 169 18.24 -9.51 2.46
CA GLU A 169 17.19 -9.47 3.48
C GLU A 169 16.63 -10.88 3.78
N LYS A 170 16.59 -11.76 2.77
CA LYS A 170 16.11 -13.15 2.89
C LYS A 170 17.22 -14.11 3.33
N ARG A 171 18.44 -13.89 2.83
CA ARG A 171 19.63 -14.66 3.15
C ARG A 171 20.83 -13.71 3.15
N PRO A 172 21.55 -13.56 4.28
CA PRO A 172 22.78 -12.78 4.30
C PRO A 172 23.74 -13.21 3.18
N LEU A 173 24.39 -12.22 2.56
CA LEU A 173 25.35 -12.47 1.48
C LEU A 173 26.55 -13.19 2.07
N ASN A 174 27.08 -14.17 1.34
CA ASN A 174 28.38 -14.70 1.69
C ASN A 174 29.48 -13.69 1.33
N PHE A 175 30.70 -13.95 1.80
CA PHE A 175 31.82 -13.03 1.63
C PHE A 175 32.12 -12.73 0.16
N ASP A 176 32.11 -13.74 -0.71
CA ASP A 176 32.48 -13.59 -2.12
C ASP A 176 31.38 -12.84 -2.90
N GLU A 177 30.10 -13.10 -2.57
CA GLU A 177 28.96 -12.33 -3.08
C GLU A 177 29.06 -10.85 -2.68
N ALA A 178 29.29 -10.57 -1.40
CA ALA A 178 29.40 -9.21 -0.88
C ALA A 178 30.60 -8.45 -1.49
N LEU A 179 31.76 -9.11 -1.57
CA LEU A 179 32.97 -8.53 -2.17
C LEU A 179 32.76 -8.21 -3.67
N PHE A 180 32.12 -9.11 -4.42
CA PHE A 180 31.80 -8.86 -5.83
C PHE A 180 30.96 -7.59 -6.00
N PHE A 181 29.90 -7.42 -5.21
CA PHE A 181 29.04 -6.23 -5.33
C PHE A 181 29.70 -4.96 -4.75
N LEU A 182 30.58 -5.08 -3.75
CA LEU A 182 31.43 -3.99 -3.28
C LEU A 182 32.32 -3.44 -4.42
N GLU A 183 33.01 -4.33 -5.14
CA GLU A 183 33.83 -3.96 -6.31
C GLU A 183 33.00 -3.26 -7.38
N ARG A 184 31.81 -3.79 -7.68
CA ARG A 184 30.90 -3.20 -8.67
C ARG A 184 30.41 -1.83 -8.24
N ALA A 185 30.00 -1.65 -6.99
CA ALA A 185 29.57 -0.36 -6.45
C ALA A 185 30.68 0.69 -6.50
N ALA A 186 31.92 0.30 -6.16
CA ALA A 186 33.08 1.18 -6.29
C ALA A 186 33.36 1.56 -7.76
N ALA A 187 33.26 0.61 -8.69
CA ALA A 187 33.49 0.84 -10.12
C ALA A 187 32.48 1.83 -10.74
N VAL A 188 31.22 1.79 -10.30
CA VAL A 188 30.18 2.74 -10.72
C VAL A 188 30.14 4.02 -9.88
N LYS A 189 31.13 4.20 -9.00
CA LYS A 189 31.27 5.36 -8.11
C LYS A 189 30.06 5.62 -7.20
N GLN A 190 29.38 4.56 -6.75
CA GLN A 190 28.30 4.67 -5.76
C GLN A 190 28.83 4.33 -4.36
N ARG A 191 29.37 5.33 -3.67
CA ARG A 191 30.03 5.18 -2.36
C ARG A 191 29.12 4.56 -1.31
N ARG A 192 27.87 5.03 -1.22
CA ARG A 192 26.91 4.55 -0.22
C ARG A 192 26.47 3.11 -0.49
N ALA A 193 26.29 2.74 -1.77
CA ALA A 193 26.10 1.34 -2.15
C ALA A 193 27.32 0.47 -1.77
N ALA A 194 28.54 0.97 -2.00
CA ALA A 194 29.78 0.29 -1.63
C ALA A 194 29.86 0.07 -0.11
N ALA A 195 29.45 1.04 0.70
CA ALA A 195 29.40 0.88 2.15
C ALA A 195 28.40 -0.17 2.65
N PHE A 196 27.24 -0.30 2.00
CA PHE A 196 26.31 -1.40 2.29
C PHE A 196 26.99 -2.76 2.05
N PHE A 197 27.65 -2.93 0.90
CA PHE A 197 28.34 -4.17 0.58
C PHE A 197 29.60 -4.41 1.42
N LEU A 198 30.30 -3.36 1.84
CA LEU A 198 31.40 -3.45 2.80
C LEU A 198 30.88 -4.04 4.12
N SER A 199 29.79 -3.49 4.67
CA SER A 199 29.20 -4.00 5.90
C SER A 199 28.77 -5.46 5.77
N ALA A 200 28.16 -5.84 4.63
CA ALA A 200 27.81 -7.23 4.36
C ALA A 200 29.04 -8.15 4.30
N ALA A 201 30.13 -7.70 3.66
CA ALA A 201 31.37 -8.46 3.55
C ALA A 201 32.06 -8.63 4.92
N GLU A 202 32.09 -7.59 5.75
CA GLU A 202 32.66 -7.65 7.10
C GLU A 202 31.91 -8.62 8.01
N LEU A 203 30.58 -8.58 7.97
CA LEU A 203 29.73 -9.51 8.70
C LEU A 203 29.97 -10.96 8.24
N ALA A 204 30.08 -11.19 6.93
CA ALA A 204 30.36 -12.51 6.38
C ALA A 204 31.80 -13.00 6.66
N ALA A 205 32.75 -12.09 6.89
CA ALA A 205 34.15 -12.42 7.13
C ALA A 205 34.43 -12.95 8.54
N ASN A 206 33.50 -12.83 9.51
CA ASN A 206 33.69 -13.27 10.90
C ASN A 206 35.03 -12.84 11.53
N GLY A 207 35.52 -11.62 11.20
CA GLY A 207 36.80 -11.09 11.71
C GLY A 207 38.04 -11.35 10.85
N ALA A 208 37.91 -11.97 9.66
CA ALA A 208 38.99 -12.12 8.67
C ALA A 208 39.14 -10.88 7.77
N ASP A 209 39.29 -9.70 8.37
CA ASP A 209 39.25 -8.37 7.74
C ASP A 209 40.26 -8.19 6.59
N GLY A 210 41.44 -8.83 6.69
CA GLY A 210 42.51 -8.72 5.69
C GLY A 210 42.21 -9.23 4.27
N ARG A 211 41.01 -9.79 4.02
CA ARG A 211 40.56 -10.22 2.69
C ARG A 211 39.92 -9.09 1.87
N ILE A 212 39.54 -7.97 2.49
CA ILE A 212 38.93 -6.83 1.78
C ILE A 212 40.05 -5.89 1.31
N PRO A 213 40.17 -5.60 0.00
CA PRO A 213 41.18 -4.66 -0.50
C PRO A 213 41.07 -3.28 0.17
N GLY A 214 42.20 -2.77 0.68
CA GLY A 214 42.23 -1.52 1.45
C GLY A 214 41.70 -0.29 0.70
N ASN A 215 41.88 -0.24 -0.62
CA ASN A 215 41.34 0.83 -1.46
C ASN A 215 39.81 0.80 -1.57
N LEU A 216 39.18 -0.38 -1.53
CA LEU A 216 37.72 -0.51 -1.53
C LEU A 216 37.14 -0.10 -0.19
N ARG A 217 37.79 -0.50 0.91
CA ARG A 217 37.48 -0.08 2.27
C ARG A 217 37.54 1.44 2.41
N GLU A 218 38.67 2.05 2.04
CA GLU A 218 38.86 3.50 2.08
C GLU A 218 37.80 4.24 1.25
N TYR A 219 37.47 3.73 0.06
CA TYR A 219 36.44 4.31 -0.79
C TYR A 219 35.05 4.29 -0.10
N ALA A 220 34.65 3.14 0.43
CA ALA A 220 33.33 2.91 1.03
C ALA A 220 33.15 3.63 2.39
N GLU A 221 34.21 3.74 3.20
CA GLU A 221 34.22 4.47 4.47
C GLU A 221 34.26 5.99 4.30
N GLY A 222 34.58 6.46 3.08
CA GLY A 222 34.55 7.87 2.74
C GLY A 222 33.18 8.53 2.97
N ARG A 223 33.16 9.86 2.97
CA ARG A 223 31.93 10.65 3.08
C ARG A 223 31.69 11.44 1.81
N ASP A 224 30.46 11.36 1.32
CA ASP A 224 29.97 12.26 0.27
C ASP A 224 29.70 13.64 0.89
N SER A 225 30.08 14.70 0.18
CA SER A 225 29.75 16.05 0.67
C SER A 225 28.31 16.41 0.28
N VAL A 226 27.64 17.14 1.17
CA VAL A 226 26.29 17.65 0.91
C VAL A 226 26.28 18.60 -0.31
N GLU A 227 27.38 19.30 -0.56
CA GLU A 227 27.54 20.16 -1.74
C GLU A 227 27.56 19.35 -3.04
N GLU A 228 28.32 18.25 -3.10
CA GLU A 228 28.36 17.34 -4.26
C GLU A 228 26.98 16.71 -4.49
N MET A 229 26.32 16.25 -3.43
CA MET A 229 24.96 15.70 -3.50
C MET A 229 23.98 16.71 -4.09
N ALA A 230 23.96 17.93 -3.56
CA ALA A 230 23.02 18.96 -3.97
C ALA A 230 23.28 19.48 -5.39
N ARG A 231 24.56 19.63 -5.79
CA ARG A 231 24.92 20.17 -7.11
C ARG A 231 24.91 19.11 -8.21
N GLY A 232 25.39 17.91 -7.91
CA GLY A 232 25.61 16.86 -8.90
C GLY A 232 24.45 15.87 -9.01
N GLY A 233 23.57 15.81 -8.00
CA GLY A 233 22.59 14.73 -7.86
C GLY A 233 21.14 15.17 -7.74
N VAL A 234 20.84 16.47 -7.58
CA VAL A 234 19.46 16.98 -7.45
C VAL A 234 19.14 17.91 -8.62
N ALA A 235 17.97 17.71 -9.22
CA ALA A 235 17.47 18.45 -10.37
C ALA A 235 16.13 19.14 -10.06
N THR A 236 15.85 20.24 -10.75
CA THR A 236 14.50 20.80 -10.82
C THR A 236 13.69 20.03 -11.85
N VAL A 237 12.51 19.51 -11.47
CA VAL A 237 11.53 18.96 -12.42
C VAL A 237 10.58 20.07 -12.84
N ILE A 238 10.36 20.18 -14.14
CA ILE A 238 9.49 21.19 -14.75
C ILE A 238 8.52 20.45 -15.67
N VAL A 239 7.24 20.48 -15.33
CA VAL A 239 6.17 20.00 -16.20
C VAL A 239 5.47 21.20 -16.80
N ASP A 240 5.68 21.42 -18.09
CA ASP A 240 5.08 22.51 -18.86
C ASP A 240 3.72 22.08 -19.39
N ARG A 241 2.66 22.69 -18.84
CA ARG A 241 1.26 22.46 -19.21
C ARG A 241 0.71 23.51 -20.19
N GLY A 242 1.59 24.35 -20.73
CA GLY A 242 1.25 25.39 -21.70
C GLY A 242 0.72 26.67 -21.04
N ILE A 243 -0.39 27.19 -21.56
CA ILE A 243 -0.98 28.47 -21.13
C ILE A 243 -2.41 28.25 -20.66
N ARG A 244 -2.68 28.63 -19.41
CA ARG A 244 -4.02 28.62 -18.81
C ARG A 244 -4.64 30.01 -18.93
N VAL A 245 -5.85 30.09 -19.50
CA VAL A 245 -6.54 31.37 -19.67
C VAL A 245 -7.52 31.61 -18.52
N GLU A 246 -7.28 32.65 -17.72
CA GLU A 246 -8.20 33.09 -16.67
C GLU A 246 -8.65 34.52 -16.93
N LYS A 247 -9.97 34.73 -17.01
CA LYS A 247 -10.59 36.06 -17.23
C LYS A 247 -10.02 36.81 -18.45
N GLY A 248 -9.65 36.07 -19.51
CA GLY A 248 -9.08 36.62 -20.75
C GLY A 248 -7.58 36.89 -20.70
N MET A 249 -6.89 36.60 -19.59
CA MET A 249 -5.43 36.69 -19.47
C MET A 249 -4.81 35.29 -19.51
N GLY A 250 -3.76 35.10 -20.32
CA GLY A 250 -3.00 33.86 -20.37
C GLY A 250 -1.90 33.83 -19.31
N PHE A 251 -1.87 32.78 -18.49
CA PHE A 251 -0.85 32.52 -17.49
C PHE A 251 -0.08 31.26 -17.89
N SER A 252 1.25 31.28 -17.73
CA SER A 252 2.03 30.04 -17.89
C SER A 252 1.57 29.03 -16.85
N ASP A 253 1.25 27.84 -17.31
CA ASP A 253 0.85 26.73 -16.46
C ASP A 253 2.02 25.75 -16.34
N ARG A 254 2.69 25.77 -15.19
CA ARG A 254 3.85 24.93 -14.91
C ARG A 254 3.74 24.32 -13.53
N VAL A 255 4.08 23.04 -13.43
CA VAL A 255 4.32 22.37 -12.15
C VAL A 255 5.82 22.28 -11.94
N LEU A 256 6.27 22.68 -10.75
CA LEU A 256 7.68 22.65 -10.35
C LEU A 256 7.84 21.69 -9.18
N GLY A 257 8.87 20.86 -9.25
CA GLY A 257 9.28 19.98 -8.17
C GLY A 257 10.79 19.76 -8.17
N SER A 258 11.24 18.91 -7.28
CA SER A 258 12.60 18.41 -7.22
C SER A 258 12.64 16.94 -7.63
N ALA A 259 13.79 16.50 -8.12
CA ALA A 259 14.09 15.11 -8.32
C ALA A 259 15.56 14.85 -7.99
N PHE A 260 15.92 13.60 -7.73
CA PHE A 260 17.31 13.23 -7.51
C PHE A 260 17.69 11.95 -8.25
N PHE A 261 18.93 11.91 -8.73
CA PHE A 261 19.43 10.77 -9.50
C PHE A 261 19.68 9.56 -8.60
N VAL A 262 19.19 8.42 -9.04
CA VAL A 262 19.38 7.10 -8.39
C VAL A 262 20.15 6.12 -9.28
N ASP A 263 20.45 6.52 -10.51
CA ASP A 263 21.29 5.75 -11.43
C ASP A 263 22.06 6.68 -12.38
N ALA A 264 23.31 6.32 -12.72
CA ALA A 264 24.17 7.09 -13.62
C ALA A 264 23.67 7.08 -15.08
N ALA A 265 22.80 6.15 -15.44
CA ALA A 265 22.06 6.14 -16.70
C ALA A 265 21.04 7.29 -16.79
N GLY A 266 20.80 8.05 -15.72
CA GLY A 266 19.92 9.22 -15.73
C GLY A 266 18.51 8.94 -15.21
N TYR A 267 18.34 7.92 -14.36
CA TYR A 267 17.09 7.68 -13.64
C TYR A 267 17.00 8.58 -12.42
N LEU A 268 15.84 9.21 -12.23
CA LEU A 268 15.56 10.07 -11.07
C LEU A 268 14.27 9.67 -10.37
N ILE A 269 14.20 9.96 -9.08
CA ILE A 269 12.98 9.88 -8.27
C ILE A 269 12.39 11.26 -8.10
N THR A 270 11.07 11.35 -8.21
CA THR A 270 10.26 12.54 -7.86
C THR A 270 8.91 12.08 -7.32
N ASN A 271 7.99 13.01 -7.05
CA ASN A 271 6.63 12.68 -6.65
C ASN A 271 5.69 12.49 -7.84
N TYR A 272 4.67 11.64 -7.66
CA TYR A 272 3.64 11.43 -8.68
C TYR A 272 2.84 12.71 -8.96
N HIS A 273 2.47 13.48 -7.94
CA HIS A 273 1.69 14.72 -8.12
C HIS A 273 2.44 15.79 -8.92
N VAL A 274 3.78 15.73 -8.98
CA VAL A 274 4.59 16.63 -9.81
C VAL A 274 4.42 16.29 -11.30
N ILE A 275 4.33 15.00 -11.61
CA ILE A 275 4.30 14.46 -12.98
C ILE A 275 2.92 14.02 -13.46
N SER A 276 1.88 14.19 -12.64
CA SER A 276 0.59 13.51 -12.83
C SER A 276 -0.06 13.81 -14.18
N SER A 277 0.12 15.01 -14.74
CA SER A 277 -0.41 15.36 -16.08
C SER A 277 0.26 14.62 -17.23
N GLU A 278 1.44 14.03 -17.03
CA GLU A 278 2.11 13.22 -18.06
C GLU A 278 1.54 11.80 -18.16
N VAL A 279 0.85 11.31 -17.12
CA VAL A 279 0.46 9.90 -16.99
C VAL A 279 -1.01 9.69 -16.64
N ASP A 280 -1.71 10.70 -16.12
CA ASP A 280 -3.14 10.60 -15.83
C ASP A 280 -3.94 10.66 -17.14
N PRO A 281 -4.63 9.57 -17.54
CA PRO A 281 -5.41 9.55 -18.77
C PRO A 281 -6.58 10.55 -18.78
N LYS A 282 -6.96 11.10 -17.62
CA LYS A 282 -8.00 12.14 -17.52
C LYS A 282 -7.49 13.54 -17.88
N TYR A 283 -6.17 13.73 -18.00
CA TYR A 283 -5.60 15.01 -18.38
C TYR A 283 -5.60 15.17 -19.90
N GLU A 284 -6.46 16.05 -20.42
CA GLU A 284 -6.64 16.28 -21.88
C GLU A 284 -5.83 17.50 -22.42
N GLY A 285 -4.72 17.86 -21.76
CA GLY A 285 -3.92 19.05 -22.09
C GLY A 285 -2.56 18.75 -22.74
N TYR A 286 -1.88 19.82 -23.16
CA TYR A 286 -0.45 19.74 -23.46
C TYR A 286 0.31 19.51 -22.16
N SER A 287 1.21 18.53 -22.12
CA SER A 287 2.13 18.30 -21.01
C SER A 287 3.48 17.89 -21.58
N ARG A 288 4.56 18.54 -21.14
CA ARG A 288 5.92 18.08 -21.39
C ARG A 288 6.79 18.23 -20.16
N MET A 289 7.52 17.16 -19.83
CA MET A 289 8.44 17.14 -18.71
C MET A 289 9.89 17.41 -19.12
N TYR A 290 10.55 18.24 -18.31
CA TYR A 290 11.98 18.55 -18.40
C TYR A 290 12.61 18.46 -17.01
N ILE A 291 13.93 18.25 -17.00
CA ILE A 291 14.76 18.48 -15.82
C ILE A 291 15.76 19.60 -16.10
N ARG A 292 16.17 20.30 -15.04
CA ARG A 292 17.22 21.32 -15.10
C ARG A 292 18.22 21.11 -13.97
N MET A 293 19.50 21.25 -14.33
CA MET A 293 20.65 21.13 -13.43
C MET A 293 21.30 22.49 -13.22
N GLY A 294 21.30 23.01 -12.00
CA GLY A 294 21.81 24.36 -11.75
C GLY A 294 20.89 25.45 -12.32
N ASP A 295 21.22 26.71 -12.11
CA ASP A 295 20.32 27.87 -12.13
C ASP A 295 19.37 28.04 -13.35
N SER A 296 18.53 29.08 -13.31
CA SER A 296 17.55 29.36 -14.36
C SER A 296 18.13 29.55 -15.77
N ALA A 297 19.43 29.82 -15.92
CA ALA A 297 20.11 29.93 -17.21
C ALA A 297 20.61 28.59 -17.74
N SER A 298 20.62 27.53 -16.91
CA SER A 298 20.98 26.18 -17.34
C SER A 298 20.01 25.61 -18.38
N PRO A 299 20.50 24.74 -19.28
CA PRO A 299 19.67 24.10 -20.29
C PRO A 299 18.62 23.16 -19.68
N LEU A 300 17.47 23.07 -20.35
CA LEU A 300 16.45 22.08 -20.05
C LEU A 300 16.77 20.77 -20.77
N PHE A 301 16.70 19.67 -20.04
CA PHE A 301 16.85 18.33 -20.60
C PHE A 301 15.48 17.64 -20.62
N PRO A 302 15.03 17.11 -21.77
CA PRO A 302 13.81 16.32 -21.81
C PRO A 302 13.87 15.13 -20.85
N ALA A 303 12.75 14.84 -20.22
CA ALA A 303 12.60 13.65 -19.38
C ALA A 303 11.28 12.94 -19.69
N ARG A 304 11.23 11.64 -19.41
CA ARG A 304 10.03 10.81 -19.57
C ARG A 304 9.75 10.03 -18.30
N VAL A 305 8.48 9.75 -18.04
CA VAL A 305 8.10 8.87 -16.93
C VAL A 305 8.38 7.41 -17.34
N ILE A 306 9.00 6.66 -16.44
CA ILE A 306 9.26 5.22 -16.59
C ILE A 306 8.16 4.44 -15.91
N GLY A 307 7.96 4.73 -14.62
CA GLY A 307 6.88 4.16 -13.84
C GLY A 307 6.51 5.04 -12.65
N TRP A 308 5.34 4.82 -12.08
CA TRP A 308 4.85 5.63 -10.96
C TRP A 308 3.97 4.81 -10.03
N ASP A 309 4.01 5.19 -8.76
CA ASP A 309 3.13 4.69 -7.73
C ASP A 309 2.30 5.84 -7.17
N LYS A 310 1.03 5.91 -7.60
CA LYS A 310 0.10 6.95 -7.16
C LYS A 310 -0.22 6.88 -5.67
N ALA A 311 -0.24 5.67 -5.09
CA ALA A 311 -0.60 5.48 -3.70
C ALA A 311 0.51 5.93 -2.74
N MET A 312 1.78 5.77 -3.13
CA MET A 312 2.93 6.32 -2.37
C MET A 312 3.35 7.72 -2.81
N ASP A 313 2.69 8.28 -3.82
CA ASP A 313 3.07 9.53 -4.47
C ASP A 313 4.53 9.54 -4.96
N LEU A 314 4.97 8.46 -5.61
CA LEU A 314 6.33 8.30 -6.15
C LEU A 314 6.32 8.15 -7.66
N ALA A 315 7.36 8.64 -8.31
CA ALA A 315 7.59 8.43 -9.74
C ALA A 315 9.07 8.23 -10.05
N LEU A 316 9.34 7.27 -10.92
CA LEU A 316 10.64 7.05 -11.57
C LEU A 316 10.62 7.71 -12.95
N ILE A 317 11.50 8.67 -13.16
CA ILE A 317 11.66 9.37 -14.44
C ILE A 317 13.06 9.12 -15.02
N LYS A 318 13.20 9.33 -16.33
CA LYS A 318 14.46 9.13 -17.06
C LYS A 318 14.77 10.33 -17.93
N THR A 319 16.02 10.75 -17.93
CA THR A 319 16.60 11.75 -18.84
C THR A 319 17.90 11.24 -19.44
N GLU A 320 18.39 11.88 -20.50
CA GLU A 320 19.68 11.57 -21.12
C GLU A 320 20.85 12.33 -20.48
N TYR A 321 20.59 13.19 -19.50
CA TYR A 321 21.63 13.84 -18.70
C TYR A 321 22.38 12.81 -17.83
N LYS A 322 23.71 12.91 -17.82
CA LYS A 322 24.60 12.09 -16.99
C LYS A 322 24.94 12.84 -15.71
N PRO A 323 24.52 12.37 -14.53
CA PRO A 323 24.76 13.07 -13.28
C PRO A 323 26.20 12.95 -12.79
N GLU A 324 26.64 13.95 -12.03
CA GLU A 324 27.93 13.92 -11.33
C GLU A 324 27.82 13.17 -9.99
N PHE A 325 26.62 13.08 -9.43
CA PHE A 325 26.32 12.37 -8.18
C PHE A 325 25.07 11.51 -8.29
N VAL A 326 25.08 10.34 -7.67
CA VAL A 326 23.95 9.40 -7.62
C VAL A 326 23.69 9.01 -6.17
N PHE A 327 22.45 9.18 -5.71
CA PHE A 327 22.01 8.73 -4.40
C PHE A 327 21.81 7.21 -4.41
N SER A 328 22.32 6.55 -3.37
CA SER A 328 22.03 5.13 -3.16
C SER A 328 20.65 4.96 -2.54
N VAL A 329 19.84 4.09 -3.14
CA VAL A 329 18.55 3.64 -2.57
C VAL A 329 18.70 2.36 -1.74
N ILE A 330 19.89 1.76 -1.74
CA ILE A 330 20.17 0.51 -1.02
C ILE A 330 20.76 0.75 0.37
N ASP A 331 21.62 1.76 0.53
CA ASP A 331 22.12 2.20 1.84
C ASP A 331 21.18 3.25 2.43
N ARG A 332 20.02 2.75 2.87
CA ARG A 332 18.93 3.51 3.47
C ARG A 332 18.89 3.30 4.98
N VAL A 333 18.25 4.22 5.71
CA VAL A 333 18.13 4.13 7.17
C VAL A 333 16.74 4.49 7.67
N ILE A 334 16.22 3.66 8.58
CA ILE A 334 15.03 3.97 9.34
C ILE A 334 15.41 5.02 10.40
N PRO A 335 14.90 6.26 10.31
CA PRO A 335 15.30 7.31 11.23
C PRO A 335 14.65 7.14 12.60
N ARG A 336 15.28 7.69 13.64
CA ARG A 336 14.71 7.81 14.98
C ARG A 336 14.34 9.26 15.26
N VAL A 337 13.37 9.45 16.14
CA VAL A 337 13.01 10.79 16.62
C VAL A 337 14.24 11.48 17.22
N GLY A 338 14.51 12.69 16.76
CA GLY A 338 15.68 13.49 17.14
C GLY A 338 16.92 13.31 16.26
N ASP A 339 16.93 12.35 15.32
CA ASP A 339 18.03 12.24 14.35
C ASP A 339 18.03 13.49 13.44
N THR A 340 19.21 14.08 13.23
CA THR A 340 19.40 15.24 12.35
C THR A 340 19.26 14.82 10.90
N VAL A 341 18.48 15.59 10.14
CA VAL A 341 18.24 15.37 8.71
C VAL A 341 18.46 16.64 7.90
N LEU A 342 18.83 16.45 6.64
CA LEU A 342 18.95 17.51 5.64
C LEU A 342 17.96 17.23 4.51
N ALA A 343 17.16 18.22 4.14
CA ALA A 343 16.34 18.18 2.94
C ALA A 343 17.04 18.97 1.84
N ILE A 344 17.15 18.37 0.66
CA ILE A 344 17.77 18.99 -0.51
C ILE A 344 16.71 19.19 -1.57
N GLY A 345 16.62 20.39 -2.13
CA GLY A 345 15.65 20.68 -3.17
C GLY A 345 16.03 21.88 -4.03
N SER A 346 15.15 22.16 -4.98
CA SER A 346 15.23 23.29 -5.91
C SER A 346 13.95 24.12 -5.88
N PRO A 347 13.67 24.84 -4.78
CA PRO A 347 12.43 25.58 -4.59
C PRO A 347 12.33 26.75 -5.57
N VAL A 348 11.28 26.81 -6.38
CA VAL A 348 10.98 27.96 -7.26
C VAL A 348 12.12 28.32 -8.25
N GLY A 349 13.02 27.37 -8.54
CA GLY A 349 14.24 27.63 -9.34
C GLY A 349 15.35 28.38 -8.58
N LEU A 350 15.22 28.56 -7.26
CA LEU A 350 16.29 28.92 -6.34
C LEU A 350 17.06 27.64 -6.00
N GLU A 351 17.91 27.25 -6.93
CA GLU A 351 18.52 25.93 -6.93
C GLU A 351 19.52 25.72 -5.79
N LYS A 352 19.79 24.46 -5.43
CA LYS A 352 20.78 24.07 -4.40
C LYS A 352 20.39 24.50 -2.99
N THR A 353 19.09 24.46 -2.68
CA THR A 353 18.62 24.76 -1.32
C THR A 353 18.78 23.52 -0.45
N VAL A 354 19.62 23.64 0.58
CA VAL A 354 19.76 22.64 1.64
C VAL A 354 19.18 23.24 2.91
N THR A 355 18.23 22.53 3.53
CA THR A 355 17.68 22.90 4.82
C THR A 355 17.93 21.79 5.83
N SER A 356 18.23 22.18 7.07
CA SER A 356 18.49 21.23 8.16
C SER A 356 17.34 21.22 9.15
N GLY A 357 17.10 20.06 9.75
CA GLY A 357 16.16 19.87 10.84
C GLY A 357 16.41 18.54 11.54
N ILE A 358 15.39 18.05 12.22
CA ILE A 358 15.35 16.75 12.87
C ILE A 358 14.13 15.96 12.43
N VAL A 359 14.18 14.65 12.66
CA VAL A 359 13.00 13.80 12.65
C VAL A 359 12.15 14.11 13.89
N SER A 360 11.01 14.75 13.68
CA SER A 360 10.02 15.06 14.73
C SER A 360 9.13 13.86 15.06
N SER A 361 8.91 12.98 14.10
CA SER A 361 8.24 11.69 14.27
C SER A 361 8.70 10.73 13.18
N ALA A 362 9.12 9.52 13.54
CA ALA A 362 9.57 8.52 12.57
C ALA A 362 8.40 7.89 11.79
N SER A 363 7.19 7.94 12.34
CA SER A 363 5.98 7.49 11.68
C SER A 363 4.81 8.41 12.02
N ARG A 364 4.14 8.92 11.00
CA ARG A 364 2.85 9.61 11.07
C ARG A 364 1.97 9.03 10.01
N ARG A 365 0.78 8.61 10.41
CA ARG A 365 -0.21 8.12 9.48
C ARG A 365 -0.82 9.27 8.68
N PHE A 366 -0.47 9.39 7.41
CA PHE A 366 -1.06 10.35 6.48
C PHE A 366 -2.12 9.64 5.64
N LEU A 367 -3.38 10.09 5.73
CA LEU A 367 -4.57 9.32 5.34
C LEU A 367 -4.51 8.70 3.93
N GLN A 368 -3.84 9.31 2.97
CA GLN A 368 -3.81 8.86 1.56
C GLN A 368 -2.57 8.07 1.14
N ILE A 369 -1.41 8.29 1.79
CA ILE A 369 -0.13 7.68 1.38
C ILE A 369 0.48 6.74 2.43
N GLY A 370 -0.20 6.61 3.58
CA GLY A 370 0.23 5.81 4.72
C GLY A 370 1.27 6.52 5.59
N ASP A 371 2.18 5.76 6.19
CA ASP A 371 3.16 6.30 7.11
C ASP A 371 4.20 7.17 6.41
N VAL A 372 4.37 8.36 6.96
CA VAL A 372 5.37 9.36 6.55
C VAL A 372 6.24 9.74 7.73
N ILE A 373 7.45 10.19 7.42
CA ILE A 373 8.36 10.77 8.40
C ILE A 373 7.97 12.24 8.58
N GLN A 374 7.79 12.69 9.81
CA GLN A 374 7.63 14.11 10.11
C GLN A 374 9.00 14.74 10.36
N ILE A 375 9.30 15.83 9.66
CA ILE A 375 10.52 16.61 9.80
C ILE A 375 10.18 18.09 10.05
N ASP A 376 11.05 18.80 10.76
CA ASP A 376 10.95 20.26 10.95
C ASP A 376 11.86 21.06 10.03
N ALA A 377 12.70 20.38 9.23
CA ALA A 377 13.51 21.00 8.18
C ALA A 377 12.60 21.83 7.26
N ALA A 378 13.02 23.04 6.92
CA ALA A 378 12.20 23.94 6.13
C ALA A 378 11.95 23.37 4.73
N VAL A 379 10.68 23.09 4.41
CA VAL A 379 10.20 22.63 3.12
C VAL A 379 9.24 23.66 2.56
N ASN A 380 9.44 24.04 1.31
CA ASN A 380 8.57 24.95 0.57
C ASN A 380 8.16 24.32 -0.77
N HIS A 381 7.21 24.94 -1.46
CA HIS A 381 6.84 24.59 -2.83
C HIS A 381 8.09 24.50 -3.73
N GLY A 382 8.24 23.36 -4.40
CA GLY A 382 9.39 23.04 -5.26
C GLY A 382 10.44 22.10 -4.62
N ASN A 383 10.42 21.88 -3.30
CA ASN A 383 11.23 20.83 -2.66
C ASN A 383 10.61 19.42 -2.78
N SER A 384 9.30 19.32 -3.07
CA SER A 384 8.60 18.04 -3.28
C SER A 384 9.31 17.18 -4.31
N GLY A 385 9.63 15.94 -3.94
CA GLY A 385 10.38 14.97 -4.73
C GLY A 385 11.90 15.01 -4.48
N GLY A 386 12.39 15.97 -3.69
CA GLY A 386 13.80 16.06 -3.29
C GLY A 386 14.17 15.06 -2.19
N PRO A 387 15.46 14.69 -2.04
CA PRO A 387 15.89 13.71 -1.05
C PRO A 387 15.99 14.34 0.34
N VAL A 388 15.67 13.53 1.35
CA VAL A 388 15.98 13.76 2.76
C VAL A 388 17.09 12.80 3.15
N ILE A 389 18.19 13.30 3.68
CA ILE A 389 19.37 12.52 4.05
C ILE A 389 19.74 12.70 5.52
N ASP A 390 20.42 11.72 6.10
CA ASP A 390 21.06 11.88 7.41
C ASP A 390 22.42 12.59 7.31
N THR A 391 23.08 12.82 8.45
CA THR A 391 24.41 13.46 8.51
C THR A 391 25.53 12.65 7.85
N SER A 392 25.29 11.38 7.52
CA SER A 392 26.23 10.51 6.83
C SER A 392 25.95 10.44 5.32
N GLY A 393 24.91 11.14 4.84
CA GLY A 393 24.51 11.13 3.44
C GLY A 393 23.65 9.94 3.02
N ARG A 394 23.13 9.14 3.97
CA ARG A 394 22.21 8.04 3.67
C ARG A 394 20.83 8.58 3.40
N LEU A 395 20.12 7.98 2.44
CA LEU A 395 18.76 8.37 2.10
C LEU A 395 17.81 7.95 3.24
N VAL A 396 17.08 8.92 3.78
CA VAL A 396 16.09 8.77 4.84
C VAL A 396 14.68 8.81 4.25
N GLY A 397 14.46 9.68 3.26
CA GLY A 397 13.14 9.79 2.63
C GLY A 397 13.11 10.75 1.44
N ILE A 398 11.91 11.00 0.96
CA ILE A 398 11.60 11.85 -0.19
C ILE A 398 10.61 12.91 0.28
N VAL A 399 10.95 14.19 0.15
CA VAL A 399 10.07 15.29 0.55
C VAL A 399 8.73 15.15 -0.16
N TYR A 400 7.63 15.14 0.59
CA TYR A 400 6.28 15.02 0.06
C TYR A 400 5.59 16.39 0.04
N ALA A 401 5.23 16.90 1.21
CA ALA A 401 4.53 18.16 1.37
C ALA A 401 4.74 18.74 2.78
N GLY A 402 4.58 20.05 2.91
CA GLY A 402 4.37 20.76 4.17
C GLY A 402 2.91 21.17 4.33
N ILE A 403 2.47 21.46 5.55
CA ILE A 403 1.16 22.09 5.78
C ILE A 403 1.37 23.60 5.84
N ASP A 404 0.96 24.34 4.80
CA ASP A 404 1.20 25.79 4.66
C ASP A 404 0.77 26.62 5.88
N GLN A 405 -0.25 26.16 6.63
CA GLN A 405 -0.74 26.84 7.82
C GLN A 405 0.15 26.64 9.07
N PHE A 406 1.07 25.65 9.07
CA PHE A 406 1.90 25.29 10.21
C PHE A 406 3.38 25.26 9.82
N GLN A 407 4.14 26.24 10.31
CA GLN A 407 5.60 26.25 10.15
C GLN A 407 6.25 25.10 10.90
N GLY A 408 7.23 24.43 10.26
CA GLY A 408 7.95 23.31 10.85
C GLY A 408 7.18 21.98 10.89
N LEU A 409 6.06 21.88 10.17
CA LEU A 409 5.29 20.65 10.04
C LEU A 409 5.37 20.13 8.60
N ASN A 410 6.43 19.38 8.31
CA ASN A 410 6.73 18.85 6.98
C ASN A 410 6.83 17.33 7.00
N PHE A 411 6.60 16.72 5.84
CA PHE A 411 6.53 15.26 5.70
C PHE A 411 7.40 14.74 4.56
N ALA A 412 7.94 13.54 4.77
CA ALA A 412 8.70 12.80 3.77
C ALA A 412 8.21 11.35 3.66
N VAL A 413 8.13 10.84 2.44
CA VAL A 413 7.93 9.40 2.18
C VAL A 413 9.19 8.66 2.61
N PRO A 414 9.11 7.60 3.44
CA PRO A 414 10.27 6.82 3.86
C PRO A 414 11.04 6.21 2.69
N ALA A 415 12.38 6.18 2.79
CA ALA A 415 13.23 5.56 1.78
C ALA A 415 13.00 4.04 1.66
N GLU A 416 12.57 3.38 2.74
CA GLU A 416 12.19 1.95 2.70
C GLU A 416 11.02 1.70 1.75
N ARG A 417 10.03 2.59 1.77
CA ARG A 417 8.86 2.49 0.89
C ARG A 417 9.23 2.71 -0.57
N LEU A 418 10.14 3.65 -0.83
CA LEU A 418 10.72 3.82 -2.17
C LEU A 418 11.41 2.53 -2.63
N ALA A 419 12.25 1.92 -1.79
CA ALA A 419 12.96 0.69 -2.14
C ALA A 419 11.99 -0.47 -2.46
N ALA A 420 10.88 -0.58 -1.72
CA ALA A 420 9.84 -1.57 -1.98
C ALA A 420 9.07 -1.32 -3.30
N ALA A 421 8.79 -0.06 -3.62
CA ALA A 421 8.05 0.30 -4.85
C ALA A 421 8.90 0.31 -6.12
N LEU A 422 10.21 0.52 -6.01
CA LEU A 422 11.11 0.68 -7.15
C LEU A 422 11.12 -0.48 -8.14
N PRO A 423 11.16 -1.76 -7.72
CA PRO A 423 11.12 -2.89 -8.64
C PRO A 423 9.92 -2.84 -9.61
N ALA A 424 8.73 -2.50 -9.09
CA ALA A 424 7.53 -2.35 -9.91
C ALA A 424 7.60 -1.11 -10.84
N MET A 425 8.14 0.02 -10.35
CA MET A 425 8.31 1.21 -11.19
C MET A 425 9.35 1.02 -12.31
N ILE A 426 10.39 0.22 -12.09
CA ILE A 426 11.42 -0.11 -13.10
C ILE A 426 10.84 -0.98 -14.21
N ALA A 427 9.92 -1.90 -13.90
CA ALA A 427 9.18 -2.67 -14.90
C ALA A 427 8.34 -1.78 -15.83
N GLY A 428 7.97 -0.59 -15.34
CA GLY A 428 7.38 0.49 -16.11
C GLY A 428 5.86 0.60 -15.94
N GLY A 429 5.32 1.75 -16.33
CA GLY A 429 3.88 2.04 -16.20
C GLY A 429 3.46 2.30 -14.75
N LYS A 430 2.16 2.12 -14.47
CA LYS A 430 1.61 2.23 -13.12
C LYS A 430 2.08 1.02 -12.31
N ALA A 431 2.77 1.26 -11.19
CA ALA A 431 3.16 0.22 -10.26
C ALA A 431 1.91 -0.47 -9.71
N GLU A 432 1.76 -1.75 -10.03
CA GLU A 432 0.72 -2.59 -9.46
C GLU A 432 1.16 -3.11 -8.10
N ARG A 433 0.22 -3.20 -7.16
CA ARG A 433 0.47 -3.71 -5.82
C ARG A 433 -0.30 -5.00 -5.60
N PRO A 434 0.30 -6.01 -4.95
CA PRO A 434 -0.45 -7.16 -4.48
C PRO A 434 -1.51 -6.72 -3.46
N TRP A 435 -2.62 -7.44 -3.45
CA TRP A 435 -3.80 -7.12 -2.67
C TRP A 435 -4.53 -8.38 -2.22
N LEU A 436 -4.85 -8.46 -0.92
CA LEU A 436 -5.67 -9.53 -0.36
C LEU A 436 -7.14 -9.13 -0.23
N GLY A 437 -7.42 -7.84 -0.01
CA GLY A 437 -8.77 -7.35 0.20
C GLY A 437 -9.25 -7.34 1.64
N VAL A 438 -8.33 -7.21 2.61
CA VAL A 438 -8.71 -7.06 4.02
C VAL A 438 -8.46 -5.66 4.52
N SER A 439 -9.27 -5.21 5.49
CA SER A 439 -8.91 -4.09 6.37
C SER A 439 -8.60 -4.64 7.75
N LEU A 440 -7.58 -4.09 8.38
CA LEU A 440 -7.07 -4.55 9.66
C LEU A 440 -7.29 -3.54 10.78
N SER A 441 -7.30 -4.03 12.01
CA SER A 441 -7.14 -3.23 13.22
C SER A 441 -6.03 -3.84 14.05
N GLU A 442 -5.12 -3.01 14.55
CA GLU A 442 -4.10 -3.47 15.48
C GLU A 442 -4.70 -3.64 16.88
N THR A 443 -4.45 -4.79 17.49
CA THR A 443 -4.92 -5.13 18.84
C THR A 443 -3.79 -5.68 19.69
N SER A 444 -4.01 -5.84 20.99
CA SER A 444 -3.04 -6.51 21.88
C SER A 444 -2.73 -7.95 21.48
N SER A 445 -3.60 -8.60 20.70
CA SER A 445 -3.45 -9.99 20.27
C SER A 445 -2.79 -10.12 18.89
N GLY A 446 -2.63 -9.02 18.16
CA GLY A 446 -2.12 -8.96 16.78
C GLY A 446 -3.03 -8.16 15.85
N ALA A 447 -2.85 -8.36 14.54
CA ALA A 447 -3.61 -7.70 13.50
C ALA A 447 -4.94 -8.43 13.23
N GLU A 448 -6.05 -7.81 13.62
CA GLU A 448 -7.40 -8.34 13.46
C GLU A 448 -8.01 -7.95 12.12
N ILE A 449 -8.57 -8.91 11.39
CA ILE A 449 -9.35 -8.65 10.18
C ILE A 449 -10.68 -8.02 10.59
N ILE A 450 -10.90 -6.74 10.29
CA ILE A 450 -12.16 -6.05 10.60
C ILE A 450 -13.11 -5.99 9.41
N TYR A 451 -12.61 -6.25 8.21
CA TYR A 451 -13.39 -6.24 6.98
C TYR A 451 -12.71 -7.08 5.90
N ALA A 452 -13.50 -7.88 5.18
CA ALA A 452 -13.08 -8.53 3.93
C ALA A 452 -13.92 -7.97 2.77
N ALA A 453 -13.26 -7.24 1.86
CA ALA A 453 -13.90 -6.55 0.75
C ALA A 453 -14.46 -7.55 -0.28
N PRO A 454 -15.67 -7.34 -0.83
CA PRO A 454 -16.25 -8.23 -1.84
C PRO A 454 -15.36 -8.37 -3.08
N ASN A 455 -15.42 -9.54 -3.74
CA ASN A 455 -14.68 -9.86 -4.97
C ASN A 455 -13.15 -9.70 -4.82
N THR A 456 -12.63 -10.07 -3.65
CA THR A 456 -11.20 -10.10 -3.36
C THR A 456 -10.77 -11.48 -2.86
N PRO A 457 -9.46 -11.82 -2.92
CA PRO A 457 -8.94 -13.09 -2.41
C PRO A 457 -9.43 -13.40 -0.99
N ALA A 458 -9.44 -12.41 -0.10
CA ALA A 458 -9.93 -12.54 1.27
C ALA A 458 -11.38 -12.99 1.34
N SER A 459 -12.26 -12.36 0.55
CA SER A 459 -13.68 -12.71 0.54
C SER A 459 -13.96 -14.06 -0.12
N GLU A 460 -13.23 -14.40 -1.19
CA GLU A 460 -13.39 -15.67 -1.92
C GLU A 460 -12.99 -16.85 -1.04
N HIS A 461 -11.91 -16.70 -0.26
CA HIS A 461 -11.46 -17.68 0.73
C HIS A 461 -12.20 -17.63 2.07
N ARG A 462 -13.22 -16.75 2.19
CA ARG A 462 -14.04 -16.58 3.40
C ARG A 462 -13.20 -16.29 4.66
N LEU A 463 -12.19 -15.43 4.55
CA LEU A 463 -11.46 -14.95 5.72
C LEU A 463 -12.45 -14.32 6.72
N ALA A 464 -12.43 -14.84 7.95
CA ALA A 464 -13.41 -14.47 8.95
C ALA A 464 -13.03 -13.15 9.62
N GLU A 465 -13.92 -12.15 9.53
CA GLU A 465 -13.81 -10.91 10.30
C GLU A 465 -13.79 -11.24 11.81
N GLY A 466 -12.87 -10.62 12.55
CA GLY A 466 -12.56 -10.87 13.95
C GLY A 466 -11.39 -11.83 14.18
N THR A 467 -10.87 -12.51 13.15
CA THR A 467 -9.68 -13.35 13.28
C THR A 467 -8.38 -12.53 13.24
N ILE A 468 -7.34 -13.04 13.89
CA ILE A 468 -6.01 -12.44 13.97
C ILE A 468 -5.07 -13.10 12.99
N ILE A 469 -4.34 -12.32 12.20
CA ILE A 469 -3.23 -12.82 11.37
C ILE A 469 -2.05 -13.20 12.26
N LYS A 470 -1.57 -14.43 12.12
CA LYS A 470 -0.42 -14.97 12.89
C LYS A 470 0.85 -15.05 12.06
N THR A 471 0.76 -15.64 10.87
CA THR A 471 1.91 -15.79 9.98
C THR A 471 1.54 -15.46 8.55
N ILE A 472 2.52 -14.97 7.80
CA ILE A 472 2.48 -14.85 6.34
C ILE A 472 3.66 -15.66 5.80
N ASN A 473 3.39 -16.58 4.88
CA ASN A 473 4.37 -17.51 4.30
C ASN A 473 5.15 -18.32 5.34
N GLY A 474 4.50 -18.63 6.47
CA GLY A 474 5.10 -19.37 7.58
C GLY A 474 5.96 -18.53 8.53
N GLU A 475 6.13 -17.24 8.26
CA GLU A 475 6.89 -16.31 9.10
C GLU A 475 5.96 -15.54 10.04
N GLU A 476 6.30 -15.52 11.34
CA GLU A 476 5.64 -14.65 12.32
C GLU A 476 6.09 -13.21 12.09
N ILE A 477 5.13 -12.33 11.78
CA ILE A 477 5.43 -10.93 11.50
C ILE A 477 5.40 -10.16 12.82
N LYS A 478 6.55 -9.58 13.17
CA LYS A 478 6.72 -8.75 14.37
C LYS A 478 6.52 -7.29 14.03
N ALA A 479 5.97 -6.54 14.97
CA ALA A 479 5.82 -5.09 14.83
C ALA A 479 7.18 -4.42 14.64
N ALA A 480 7.30 -3.62 13.59
CA ALA A 480 8.46 -2.75 13.35
C ALA A 480 8.14 -1.35 13.90
N GLN A 481 9.03 -0.79 14.72
CA GLN A 481 8.79 0.50 15.42
C GLN A 481 7.47 0.54 16.22
N GLY A 482 6.99 -0.62 16.68
CA GLY A 482 5.73 -0.73 17.43
C GLY A 482 4.47 -0.73 16.56
N MET A 483 4.59 -0.92 15.24
CA MET A 483 3.47 -0.99 14.30
C MET A 483 3.48 -2.33 13.57
N LEU A 484 2.40 -3.10 13.72
CA LEU A 484 2.29 -4.45 13.12
C LEU A 484 1.75 -4.42 11.69
N ILE A 485 0.75 -3.57 11.43
CA ILE A 485 0.11 -3.50 10.11
C ILE A 485 1.10 -3.10 8.99
N PRO A 486 1.98 -2.08 9.16
CA PRO A 486 2.98 -1.76 8.16
C PRO A 486 3.96 -2.91 7.89
N ALA A 487 4.37 -3.64 8.93
CA ALA A 487 5.24 -4.81 8.76
C ALA A 487 4.55 -5.91 7.92
N LEU A 488 3.24 -6.13 8.11
CA LEU A 488 2.46 -7.06 7.28
C LEU A 488 2.37 -6.57 5.82
N GLN A 489 2.20 -5.25 5.61
CA GLN A 489 2.21 -4.66 4.27
C GLN A 489 3.53 -4.86 3.55
N ASP A 490 4.65 -4.63 4.24
CA ASP A 490 5.99 -4.75 3.65
C ASP A 490 6.24 -6.18 3.15
N VAL A 491 5.79 -7.19 3.89
CA VAL A 491 5.89 -8.60 3.47
C VAL A 491 5.04 -8.85 2.21
N ILE A 492 3.80 -8.37 2.19
CA ILE A 492 2.91 -8.54 1.03
C ILE A 492 3.46 -7.78 -0.18
N PHE A 493 4.03 -6.59 -0.02
CA PHE A 493 4.61 -5.79 -1.11
C PHE A 493 5.85 -6.41 -1.76
N GLN A 494 6.47 -7.43 -1.14
CA GLN A 494 7.51 -8.22 -1.81
C GLN A 494 6.94 -9.16 -2.87
N SER A 495 5.65 -9.49 -2.79
CA SER A 495 4.96 -10.31 -3.77
C SER A 495 4.47 -9.51 -4.97
N ARG A 496 4.02 -10.22 -6.00
CA ARG A 496 3.37 -9.66 -7.19
C ARG A 496 1.91 -10.09 -7.25
N PRO A 497 1.01 -9.29 -7.85
CA PRO A 497 -0.30 -9.77 -8.25
C PRO A 497 -0.19 -11.10 -9.01
N GLY A 498 -1.00 -12.08 -8.62
CA GLY A 498 -0.96 -13.43 -9.19
C GLY A 498 0.00 -14.40 -8.50
N GLU A 499 0.70 -14.01 -7.43
CA GLU A 499 1.47 -14.94 -6.60
C GLU A 499 0.63 -15.56 -5.48
N LEU A 500 1.02 -16.76 -5.04
CA LEU A 500 0.43 -17.41 -3.86
C LEU A 500 1.06 -16.91 -2.56
N ILE A 501 0.19 -16.60 -1.59
CA ILE A 501 0.56 -16.32 -0.20
C ILE A 501 -0.12 -17.34 0.71
N ALA A 502 0.64 -17.83 1.69
CA ALA A 502 0.09 -18.60 2.80
C ALA A 502 -0.20 -17.68 3.98
N LEU A 503 -1.46 -17.60 4.38
CA LEU A 503 -1.90 -16.81 5.52
C LEU A 503 -2.41 -17.74 6.63
N GLU A 504 -1.88 -17.62 7.84
CA GLU A 504 -2.46 -18.29 9.01
C GLU A 504 -3.22 -17.30 9.86
N THR A 505 -4.50 -17.59 10.08
CA THR A 505 -5.38 -16.79 10.93
C THR A 505 -5.81 -17.60 12.13
N THR A 506 -5.96 -16.97 13.29
CA THR A 506 -6.55 -17.61 14.47
C THR A 506 -7.76 -16.84 14.98
N ASP A 507 -8.67 -17.54 15.65
CA ASP A 507 -9.78 -16.90 16.33
C ASP A 507 -9.30 -16.03 17.52
N THR A 508 -10.18 -15.18 18.05
CA THR A 508 -9.81 -14.27 19.16
C THR A 508 -9.38 -15.00 20.44
N THR A 509 -9.72 -16.29 20.59
CA THR A 509 -9.32 -17.11 21.75
C THR A 509 -7.99 -17.82 21.55
N GLY A 510 -7.46 -17.86 20.32
CA GLY A 510 -6.20 -18.51 19.97
C GLY A 510 -6.28 -20.03 19.89
N ASN A 511 -7.49 -20.60 19.87
CA ASN A 511 -7.71 -22.05 19.97
C ASN A 511 -7.85 -22.71 18.59
N GLU A 512 -8.32 -21.97 17.58
CA GLU A 512 -8.47 -22.46 16.22
C GLU A 512 -7.56 -21.68 15.27
N THR A 513 -6.65 -22.39 14.61
CA THR A 513 -5.80 -21.82 13.55
C THR A 513 -6.23 -22.38 12.21
N THR A 514 -6.49 -21.49 11.26
CA THR A 514 -6.80 -21.84 9.87
C THR A 514 -5.69 -21.31 8.97
N ARG A 515 -5.10 -22.20 8.18
CA ARG A 515 -4.19 -21.87 7.09
C ARG A 515 -4.98 -21.65 5.80
N HIS A 516 -4.66 -20.58 5.08
CA HIS A 516 -5.25 -20.23 3.81
C HIS A 516 -4.14 -20.07 2.77
N ILE A 517 -4.36 -20.58 1.56
CA ILE A 517 -3.48 -20.39 0.40
C ILE A 517 -4.25 -19.54 -0.59
N LEU A 518 -3.83 -18.28 -0.74
CA LEU A 518 -4.54 -17.25 -1.48
C LEU A 518 -3.69 -16.82 -2.67
N MET A 519 -4.29 -16.63 -3.85
CA MET A 519 -3.62 -15.88 -4.91
C MET A 519 -3.87 -14.37 -4.70
N THR A 520 -2.80 -13.59 -4.65
CA THR A 520 -2.89 -12.12 -4.55
C THR A 520 -3.51 -11.50 -5.80
N ALA A 521 -4.31 -10.45 -5.62
CA ALA A 521 -4.88 -9.67 -6.72
C ALA A 521 -4.09 -8.37 -6.94
N ALA A 522 -4.39 -7.65 -8.03
CA ALA A 522 -3.93 -6.27 -8.19
C ALA A 522 -4.78 -5.31 -7.35
N ARG A 523 -4.14 -4.45 -6.55
CA ARG A 523 -4.82 -3.47 -5.70
C ARG A 523 -5.57 -2.44 -6.55
N PRO A 524 -6.88 -2.23 -6.31
CA PRO A 524 -7.60 -1.12 -6.92
C PRO A 524 -7.00 0.24 -6.52
N GLU A 525 -7.21 1.27 -7.33
CA GLU A 525 -6.66 2.61 -7.05
C GLU A 525 -7.20 3.22 -5.76
N ILE A 526 -8.50 3.04 -5.50
CA ILE A 526 -9.17 3.49 -4.28
C ILE A 526 -9.99 2.32 -3.74
N PRO A 527 -9.39 1.40 -2.95
CA PRO A 527 -10.01 0.12 -2.62
C PRO A 527 -11.37 0.24 -1.93
N LEU A 528 -11.55 1.18 -0.99
CA LEU A 528 -12.82 1.32 -0.28
C LEU A 528 -13.89 2.02 -1.12
N ALA A 529 -13.53 2.77 -2.16
CA ALA A 529 -14.50 3.27 -3.14
C ALA A 529 -15.07 2.13 -3.98
N GLU A 530 -14.20 1.23 -4.49
CA GLU A 530 -14.66 0.04 -5.22
C GLU A 530 -15.51 -0.88 -4.35
N ALA A 531 -15.10 -1.10 -3.10
CA ALA A 531 -15.87 -1.89 -2.15
C ALA A 531 -17.25 -1.26 -1.87
N ALA A 532 -17.32 0.07 -1.70
CA ALA A 532 -18.58 0.78 -1.43
C ALA A 532 -19.57 0.78 -2.59
N LYS A 533 -19.14 0.48 -3.83
CA LYS A 533 -20.05 0.30 -4.99
C LYS A 533 -20.86 -0.99 -4.91
N ILE A 534 -20.34 -1.99 -4.19
CA ILE A 534 -20.85 -3.37 -4.20
C ILE A 534 -21.39 -3.78 -2.82
N ASP A 535 -20.77 -3.33 -1.73
CA ASP A 535 -21.15 -3.67 -0.36
C ASP A 535 -22.20 -2.71 0.23
N THR A 536 -22.75 -3.13 1.36
CA THR A 536 -23.72 -2.42 2.19
C THR A 536 -23.05 -1.32 3.01
N LYS A 537 -23.78 -0.23 3.26
CA LYS A 537 -23.31 0.89 4.09
C LYS A 537 -22.97 0.45 5.53
N GLU A 538 -23.62 -0.60 6.03
CA GLU A 538 -23.39 -1.18 7.35
C GLU A 538 -22.03 -1.86 7.44
N ARG A 539 -21.63 -2.63 6.43
CA ARG A 539 -20.31 -3.27 6.41
C ARG A 539 -19.20 -2.26 6.14
N MET A 540 -19.45 -1.27 5.28
CA MET A 540 -18.54 -0.15 5.06
C MET A 540 -18.28 0.70 6.32
N ALA A 541 -19.12 0.57 7.37
CA ALA A 541 -18.94 1.28 8.63
C ALA A 541 -17.62 0.92 9.35
N ALA A 542 -17.17 -0.34 9.24
CA ALA A 542 -15.96 -0.84 9.88
C ALA A 542 -14.67 -0.28 9.25
N PRO A 543 -14.39 -0.51 7.94
CA PRO A 543 -13.12 -0.08 7.34
C PRO A 543 -12.99 1.43 7.16
N LEU A 544 -14.10 2.17 7.04
CA LEU A 544 -14.07 3.63 6.86
C LEU A 544 -14.12 4.40 8.18
N PHE A 545 -14.93 3.95 9.14
CA PHE A 545 -15.23 4.75 10.34
C PHE A 545 -14.86 4.04 11.64
N GLY A 546 -14.43 2.77 11.60
CA GLY A 546 -14.11 1.98 12.78
C GLY A 546 -15.32 1.49 13.56
N LEU A 547 -16.49 1.40 12.91
CA LEU A 547 -17.73 0.92 13.52
C LEU A 547 -18.04 -0.50 13.08
N ILE A 548 -17.80 -1.48 13.95
CA ILE A 548 -18.25 -2.86 13.72
C ILE A 548 -19.67 -2.97 14.26
N LEU A 549 -20.64 -3.15 13.36
CA LEU A 549 -22.07 -3.11 13.67
C LEU A 549 -22.68 -4.51 13.72
N SER A 550 -23.69 -4.67 14.56
CA SER A 550 -24.55 -5.85 14.61
C SER A 550 -26.02 -5.43 14.52
N PRO A 551 -26.90 -6.20 13.86
CA PRO A 551 -28.32 -5.89 13.81
C PRO A 551 -28.91 -5.81 15.22
N SER A 552 -29.66 -4.75 15.53
CA SER A 552 -30.35 -4.66 16.82
C SER A 552 -31.51 -5.66 16.84
N GLN A 553 -31.51 -6.62 17.76
CA GLN A 553 -32.67 -7.48 17.97
C GLN A 553 -33.82 -6.64 18.55
N GLY A 554 -34.99 -6.63 17.88
CA GLY A 554 -36.26 -6.21 18.52
C GLY A 554 -36.96 -4.93 18.05
N GLN A 555 -36.62 -4.30 16.91
CA GLN A 555 -37.49 -3.24 16.34
C GLN A 555 -37.62 -3.34 14.82
N SER A 556 -38.87 -3.43 14.37
CA SER A 556 -39.28 -3.89 13.04
C SER A 556 -39.13 -2.88 11.89
N LEU A 557 -38.74 -1.62 12.12
CA LEU A 557 -38.97 -0.56 11.10
C LEU A 557 -37.91 0.53 10.98
N SER A 558 -36.75 0.43 11.64
CA SER A 558 -35.62 1.36 11.37
C SER A 558 -34.31 0.60 11.29
N SER A 559 -33.41 1.01 10.38
CA SER A 559 -32.04 0.52 10.22
C SER A 559 -31.22 0.82 11.48
N SER A 560 -31.53 0.13 12.58
CA SER A 560 -30.97 0.30 13.91
C SER A 560 -30.05 -0.87 14.23
N TYR A 561 -28.84 -0.52 14.63
CA TYR A 561 -27.71 -1.39 14.90
C TYR A 561 -27.25 -1.19 16.34
N LEU A 562 -26.61 -2.21 16.90
CA LEU A 562 -25.77 -2.08 18.06
C LEU A 562 -24.31 -2.04 17.61
N VAL A 563 -23.54 -1.10 18.15
CA VAL A 563 -22.09 -1.07 17.97
C VAL A 563 -21.53 -2.30 18.70
N LYS A 564 -21.11 -3.31 17.94
CA LYS A 564 -20.47 -4.51 18.51
C LYS A 564 -19.12 -4.13 19.10
N LYS A 565 -18.34 -3.34 18.35
CA LYS A 565 -17.00 -2.90 18.70
C LYS A 565 -16.64 -1.62 17.97
N VAL A 566 -15.95 -0.72 18.67
CA VAL A 566 -15.29 0.46 18.10
C VAL A 566 -13.79 0.17 17.95
N VAL A 567 -13.26 0.38 16.74
CA VAL A 567 -11.82 0.29 16.47
C VAL A 567 -11.11 1.46 17.16
N ARG A 568 -10.08 1.20 17.95
CA ARG A 568 -9.34 2.25 18.68
C ARG A 568 -8.61 3.19 17.74
N GLY A 569 -8.60 4.48 18.05
CA GLY A 569 -7.99 5.52 17.22
C GLY A 569 -8.71 5.76 15.89
N SER A 570 -9.88 5.15 15.68
CA SER A 570 -10.71 5.40 14.51
C SER A 570 -11.53 6.68 14.66
N ILE A 571 -12.12 7.14 13.56
CA ILE A 571 -13.04 8.28 13.52
C ILE A 571 -14.20 8.11 14.52
N ALA A 572 -14.71 6.88 14.71
CA ALA A 572 -15.76 6.62 15.68
C ALA A 572 -15.29 6.70 17.14
N ASP A 573 -14.06 6.26 17.43
CA ASP A 573 -13.44 6.38 18.75
C ASP A 573 -13.23 7.86 19.12
N GLU A 574 -12.66 8.64 18.19
CA GLU A 574 -12.48 10.08 18.34
C GLU A 574 -13.80 10.85 18.48
N ALA A 575 -14.85 10.38 17.80
CA ALA A 575 -16.21 10.88 17.94
C ALA A 575 -16.85 10.54 19.29
N GLY A 576 -16.19 9.75 20.14
CA GLY A 576 -16.67 9.30 21.44
C GLY A 576 -17.89 8.39 21.34
N ILE A 577 -17.93 7.54 20.30
CA ILE A 577 -18.88 6.43 20.20
C ILE A 577 -18.30 5.26 21.01
N SER A 578 -19.16 4.50 21.68
CA SER A 578 -18.73 3.38 22.51
C SER A 578 -19.38 2.08 22.07
N ASP A 579 -18.73 0.97 22.44
CA ASP A 579 -19.33 -0.36 22.35
C ASP A 579 -20.72 -0.38 22.99
N GLN A 580 -21.62 -1.12 22.37
CA GLN A 580 -23.02 -1.28 22.74
C GLN A 580 -23.89 -0.02 22.62
N ASP A 581 -23.38 1.08 22.03
CA ASP A 581 -24.22 2.22 21.68
C ASP A 581 -25.21 1.81 20.56
N PRO A 582 -26.51 2.10 20.70
CA PRO A 582 -27.46 1.99 19.60
C PRO A 582 -27.19 3.06 18.55
N VAL A 583 -27.11 2.66 17.28
CA VAL A 583 -26.83 3.52 16.14
C VAL A 583 -27.84 3.27 15.02
N SER A 584 -28.32 4.32 14.38
CA SER A 584 -29.10 4.23 13.13
C SER A 584 -28.39 4.99 12.01
N ILE A 585 -28.18 4.34 10.86
CA ILE A 585 -27.53 4.97 9.70
C ILE A 585 -28.57 5.74 8.88
N ARG A 586 -28.50 7.07 8.92
CA ARG A 586 -29.40 7.99 8.20
C ARG A 586 -28.99 8.18 6.75
N GLY A 587 -27.69 8.23 6.46
CA GLY A 587 -27.18 8.43 5.12
C GLY A 587 -25.73 7.97 5.00
N PHE A 588 -25.36 7.56 3.79
CA PHE A 588 -23.98 7.22 3.42
C PHE A 588 -23.75 7.74 2.01
N ARG A 589 -22.70 8.53 1.82
CA ARG A 589 -22.33 9.11 0.53
C ARG A 589 -20.84 8.91 0.30
N VAL A 590 -20.50 8.44 -0.90
CA VAL A 590 -19.12 8.32 -1.38
C VAL A 590 -18.88 9.46 -2.35
N LEU A 591 -17.86 10.26 -2.09
CA LEU A 591 -17.45 11.39 -2.94
C LEU A 591 -16.06 11.07 -3.49
N GLU A 592 -16.03 10.21 -4.52
CA GLU A 592 -14.78 9.68 -5.09
C GLU A 592 -13.83 10.77 -5.60
N SER A 593 -14.37 11.83 -6.23
CA SER A 593 -13.58 12.96 -6.72
C SER A 593 -12.79 13.67 -5.62
N ASP A 594 -13.34 13.65 -4.41
CA ASP A 594 -12.78 14.34 -3.26
C ASP A 594 -12.02 13.37 -2.33
N GLY A 595 -12.05 12.06 -2.64
CA GLY A 595 -11.33 11.02 -1.90
C GLY A 595 -11.91 10.70 -0.51
N TYR A 596 -13.17 11.03 -0.23
CA TYR A 596 -13.78 10.75 1.08
C TYR A 596 -15.21 10.18 1.02
N ALA A 597 -15.60 9.45 2.05
CA ALA A 597 -16.95 9.04 2.36
C ALA A 597 -17.51 9.87 3.53
N LEU A 598 -18.83 10.05 3.55
CA LEU A 598 -19.55 10.69 4.62
C LEU A 598 -20.68 9.78 5.10
N MET A 599 -20.68 9.44 6.38
CA MET A 599 -21.76 8.72 7.03
C MET A 599 -22.49 9.63 8.02
N GLU A 600 -23.82 9.70 7.90
CA GLU A 600 -24.69 10.39 8.85
C GLU A 600 -25.40 9.35 9.71
N ILE A 601 -25.22 9.45 11.03
CA ILE A 601 -25.77 8.51 12.00
C ILE A 601 -26.54 9.23 13.09
N ASN A 602 -27.54 8.56 13.66
CA ASN A 602 -28.05 8.87 14.99
C ASN A 602 -27.45 7.86 15.97
N VAL A 603 -26.82 8.33 17.05
CA VAL A 603 -26.26 7.49 18.11
C VAL A 603 -26.87 7.83 19.45
N LYS A 604 -27.23 6.82 20.24
CA LYS A 604 -27.65 6.97 21.64
C LYS A 604 -26.48 6.61 22.55
N LYS A 605 -25.71 7.62 22.94
CA LYS A 605 -24.46 7.42 23.69
C LYS A 605 -24.75 6.97 25.13
N ARG A 606 -24.54 5.69 25.42
CA ARG A 606 -24.84 5.10 26.74
C ARG A 606 -24.03 5.76 27.86
N ARG A 607 -22.75 6.03 27.60
CA ARG A 607 -21.84 6.70 28.55
C ARG A 607 -22.19 8.16 28.84
N MET A 608 -23.04 8.77 28.01
CA MET A 608 -23.52 10.14 28.16
C MET A 608 -25.00 10.18 28.55
N GLY A 609 -25.49 9.16 29.27
CA GLY A 609 -26.87 9.11 29.73
C GLY A 609 -27.90 8.91 28.62
N TYR A 610 -27.54 8.16 27.57
CA TYR A 610 -28.38 7.90 26.39
C TYR A 610 -28.75 9.15 25.59
N LEU A 611 -27.92 10.19 25.65
CA LEU A 611 -28.09 11.37 24.80
C LEU A 611 -28.12 10.95 23.33
N GLU A 612 -29.23 11.25 22.65
CA GLU A 612 -29.36 11.03 21.22
C GLU A 612 -28.68 12.17 20.48
N THR A 613 -27.69 11.83 19.65
CA THR A 613 -26.92 12.80 18.86
C THR A 613 -26.91 12.38 17.40
N THR A 614 -27.17 13.33 16.51
CA THR A 614 -26.91 13.14 15.08
C THR A 614 -25.48 13.58 14.78
N MET A 615 -24.71 12.70 14.14
CA MET A 615 -23.30 12.90 13.84
C MET A 615 -23.05 12.69 12.35
N ARG A 616 -22.07 13.43 11.82
CA ARG A 616 -21.52 13.24 10.48
C ARG A 616 -20.06 12.84 10.61
N LEU A 617 -19.74 11.66 10.11
CA LEU A 617 -18.41 11.09 10.16
C LEU A 617 -17.83 11.14 8.74
N PRO A 618 -16.79 11.95 8.48
CA PRO A 618 -16.03 11.90 7.24
C PRO A 618 -14.88 10.88 7.35
N ALA A 619 -14.61 10.12 6.29
CA ALA A 619 -13.50 9.16 6.22
C ALA A 619 -12.83 9.20 4.86
N ALA A 620 -11.50 9.05 4.79
CA ALA A 620 -10.82 8.86 3.51
C ALA A 620 -11.23 7.52 2.86
N LEU A 621 -11.30 7.49 1.52
CA LEU A 621 -11.65 6.29 0.75
C LEU A 621 -10.45 5.36 0.49
N ASP A 622 -9.26 5.78 0.89
CA ASP A 622 -8.11 4.90 1.01
C ASP A 622 -7.58 4.99 2.44
N SER A 623 -7.08 3.88 2.94
CA SER A 623 -6.52 3.75 4.27
C SER A 623 -5.32 2.81 4.21
N PRO A 624 -4.21 3.14 4.90
CA PRO A 624 -3.06 2.26 4.97
C PRO A 624 -3.33 1.00 5.79
N ASP A 625 -4.48 0.84 6.44
CA ASP A 625 -4.80 -0.42 7.15
C ASP A 625 -5.36 -1.51 6.24
N THR A 626 -5.25 -1.32 4.93
CA THR A 626 -5.79 -2.26 3.96
C THR A 626 -4.68 -3.08 3.31
N LEU A 627 -4.83 -4.41 3.31
CA LEU A 627 -3.88 -5.39 2.72
C LEU A 627 -4.48 -6.07 1.50
#